data_AF-A0A2W4QIE3-F1
#
_entry.id   AF-A0A2W4QIE3-F1
#
_cell.length_a   1.000
_cell.length_b   1.000
_cell.length_c   1.000
_cell.angle_alpha   90.00
_cell.angle_beta   90.00
_cell.angle_gamma   90.00
#
_symmetry.space_group_name_H-M   'P 1'
#
loop_
_entity.id
_entity.type
_entity.pdbx_description
1 polymer ?
#
loop_
_entity_poly.entity_id
_entity_poly.type
_entity_poly.pdbx_seq_one_letter_code
_entity_poly.pdbx_strand_id
1 'polypeptide(L)'
;MESADSRIEDRIRLKVERGEFLLQLLLAARDGTSDVQADFIDKLSVFSRSLRALFVEEGLVIKLQYSPSEFWPSIRGQRICFVDGGVARIELPSAAPMGIRVGTYQVRVGDRSEKREEFKVDIAIADELFDANQSSFDDAFDDTQKLTDAARIISEVAAIVRAVESEDPPDLAVLHGPLVNPAAPYGTPEFPSFTDEMCDALCGKSGCSRSAAERQFVAVYKHLLERLAGARVSAVGVIERNLSSRATLINQHLSRLVEQRRLDLAQKEEVMRRIEEYRLNDAALLSVVLEQGEALTPVAIDRQQPKEKWPNKWEDMLATYPRAVTT
;
A
#
# COMPACT_ATOMS: atom_id res chain seq x y z
N MET A 1 14.32 8.83 -34.35
CA MET A 1 14.50 8.14 -33.06
C MET A 1 14.40 9.22 -32.00
N GLU A 2 13.22 9.43 -31.42
CA GLU A 2 13.03 10.44 -30.37
C GLU A 2 13.92 10.12 -29.17
N SER A 3 14.66 11.12 -28.70
CA SER A 3 15.48 10.99 -27.50
C SER A 3 14.58 10.68 -26.30
N ALA A 4 15.09 9.93 -25.32
CA ALA A 4 14.36 9.66 -24.08
C ALA A 4 13.92 10.98 -23.38
N ASP A 5 14.63 12.08 -23.66
CA ASP A 5 14.36 13.42 -23.15
C ASP A 5 13.10 14.07 -23.72
N SER A 6 12.75 13.86 -25.01
CA SER A 6 11.50 14.39 -25.57
C SER A 6 10.30 13.66 -24.98
N ARG A 7 10.43 12.35 -24.75
CA ARG A 7 9.35 11.50 -24.22
C ARG A 7 8.98 11.81 -22.77
N ILE A 8 9.89 12.35 -21.95
CA ILE A 8 9.54 12.79 -20.58
C ILE A 8 8.64 14.01 -20.63
N GLU A 9 8.98 15.00 -21.45
CA GLU A 9 8.24 16.24 -21.59
C GLU A 9 6.84 15.99 -22.16
N ASP A 10 6.73 15.14 -23.19
CA ASP A 10 5.44 14.75 -23.77
C ASP A 10 4.53 14.07 -22.73
N ARG A 11 5.09 13.20 -21.88
CA ARG A 11 4.34 12.55 -20.79
C ARG A 11 3.87 13.56 -19.75
N ILE A 12 4.71 14.53 -19.39
CA ILE A 12 4.33 15.59 -18.46
C ILE A 12 3.21 16.44 -19.06
N ARG A 13 3.34 16.86 -20.32
CA ARG A 13 2.33 17.65 -21.03
C ARG A 13 0.98 16.94 -21.08
N LEU A 14 0.97 15.67 -21.45
CA LEU A 14 -0.25 14.85 -21.51
C LEU A 14 -0.92 14.70 -20.13
N LYS A 15 -0.15 14.59 -19.05
CA LYS A 15 -0.69 14.54 -17.68
C LYS A 15 -1.23 15.89 -17.20
N VAL A 16 -0.56 16.98 -17.56
CA VAL A 16 -1.05 18.35 -17.31
C VAL A 16 -2.38 18.57 -18.03
N GLU A 17 -2.49 18.19 -19.31
CA GLU A 17 -3.73 18.31 -20.09
C GLU A 17 -4.88 17.48 -19.51
N ARG A 18 -4.57 16.34 -18.88
CA ARG A 18 -5.54 15.49 -18.16
C ARG A 18 -5.90 16.01 -16.76
N GLY A 19 -5.28 17.10 -16.30
CA GLY A 19 -5.52 17.65 -14.96
C GLY A 19 -4.87 16.86 -13.83
N GLU A 20 -3.98 15.92 -14.12
CA GLU A 20 -3.32 15.08 -13.10
C GLU A 20 -2.30 15.87 -12.25
N PHE A 21 -1.88 17.05 -12.72
CA PHE A 21 -0.94 17.96 -12.04
C PHE A 21 -1.57 19.29 -11.62
N LEU A 22 -2.90 19.39 -11.52
CA LEU A 22 -3.59 20.67 -11.35
C LEU A 22 -3.22 21.40 -10.04
N LEU A 23 -3.07 20.65 -8.94
CA LEU A 23 -2.58 21.21 -7.67
C LEU A 23 -1.13 21.71 -7.79
N GLN A 24 -0.27 20.95 -8.47
CA GLN A 24 1.14 21.28 -8.66
C GLN A 24 1.32 22.50 -9.56
N LEU A 25 0.48 22.65 -10.59
CA LEU A 25 0.41 23.83 -11.44
C LEU A 25 -0.01 25.08 -10.63
N LEU A 26 -1.01 24.97 -9.76
CA LEU A 26 -1.42 26.08 -8.89
C LEU A 26 -0.30 26.51 -7.93
N LEU A 27 0.51 25.57 -7.44
CA LEU A 27 1.67 25.87 -6.61
C LEU A 27 2.76 26.60 -7.41
N ALA A 28 3.04 26.15 -8.63
CA ALA A 28 3.97 26.84 -9.53
C ALA A 28 3.48 28.26 -9.92
N ALA A 29 2.16 28.47 -9.99
CA ALA A 29 1.56 29.76 -10.31
C ALA A 29 1.85 30.86 -9.28
N ARG A 30 2.08 30.45 -8.02
CA ARG A 30 2.32 31.36 -6.91
C ARG A 30 3.62 32.17 -7.08
N ASP A 31 4.53 31.70 -7.93
CA ASP A 31 5.81 32.36 -8.22
C ASP A 31 5.72 33.48 -9.29
N GLY A 32 4.53 33.77 -9.81
CA GLY A 32 4.23 35.03 -10.51
C GLY A 32 4.68 35.15 -11.97
N THR A 33 4.92 34.04 -12.68
CA THR A 33 5.29 34.04 -14.11
C THR A 33 4.05 34.11 -15.02
N SER A 34 4.20 34.75 -16.19
CA SER A 34 3.10 34.94 -17.15
C SER A 34 2.70 33.66 -17.90
N ASP A 35 3.54 32.63 -17.88
CA ASP A 35 3.27 31.30 -18.46
C ASP A 35 3.64 30.20 -17.47
N VAL A 36 2.83 30.12 -16.41
CA VAL A 36 2.96 29.17 -15.30
C VAL A 36 3.04 27.72 -15.78
N GLN A 37 2.27 27.38 -16.82
CA GLN A 37 2.19 26.01 -17.31
C GLN A 37 3.49 25.61 -18.01
N ALA A 38 4.03 26.48 -18.88
CA ALA A 38 5.30 26.23 -19.54
C ALA A 38 6.45 26.12 -18.52
N ASP A 39 6.54 27.06 -17.57
CA ASP A 39 7.58 27.05 -16.53
C ASP A 39 7.52 25.79 -15.63
N PHE A 40 6.31 25.34 -15.29
CA PHE A 40 6.12 24.08 -14.55
C PHE A 40 6.58 22.87 -15.36
N ILE A 41 6.18 22.77 -16.64
CA ILE A 41 6.58 21.68 -17.53
C ILE A 41 8.10 21.63 -17.66
N ASP A 42 8.76 22.77 -17.86
CA ASP A 42 10.21 22.87 -18.01
C ASP A 42 10.93 22.41 -16.73
N LYS A 43 10.54 22.96 -15.58
CA LYS A 43 11.15 22.63 -14.28
C LYS A 43 10.95 21.15 -13.93
N LEU A 44 9.74 20.62 -14.10
CA LEU A 44 9.45 19.21 -13.83
C LEU A 44 10.18 18.29 -14.83
N SER A 45 10.34 18.70 -16.09
CA SER A 45 11.09 17.94 -17.09
C SER A 45 12.57 17.83 -16.74
N VAL A 46 13.21 18.96 -16.37
CA VAL A 46 14.61 18.97 -15.92
C VAL A 46 14.80 18.10 -14.68
N PHE A 47 13.89 18.22 -13.71
CA PHE A 47 13.95 17.41 -12.49
C PHE A 47 13.75 15.91 -12.78
N SER A 48 12.74 15.56 -13.57
CA SER A 48 12.44 14.16 -13.93
C SER A 48 13.54 13.52 -14.76
N ARG A 49 14.18 14.26 -15.67
CA ARG A 49 15.36 13.80 -16.43
C ARG A 49 16.53 13.50 -15.50
N SER A 50 16.80 14.41 -14.55
CA SER A 50 17.89 14.24 -13.58
C SER A 50 17.64 13.01 -12.69
N LEU A 51 16.41 12.82 -12.22
CA LEU A 51 16.03 11.67 -11.40
C LEU A 51 16.09 10.35 -12.19
N ARG A 52 15.64 10.35 -13.46
CA ARG A 52 15.78 9.19 -14.35
C ARG A 52 17.24 8.84 -14.58
N ALA A 53 18.08 9.83 -14.89
CA ALA A 53 19.51 9.62 -15.11
C ALA A 53 20.16 8.94 -13.90
N LEU A 54 19.88 9.46 -12.70
CA LEU A 54 20.33 8.84 -11.45
C LEU A 54 19.85 7.38 -11.33
N PHE A 55 18.56 7.11 -11.54
CA PHE A 55 18.04 5.75 -11.43
C PHE A 55 18.62 4.78 -12.46
N VAL A 56 18.88 5.24 -13.67
CA VAL A 56 19.47 4.41 -14.73
C VAL A 56 20.95 4.16 -14.47
N GLU A 57 21.73 5.19 -14.16
CA GLU A 57 23.16 5.10 -13.81
C GLU A 57 23.37 4.15 -12.63
N GLU A 58 22.47 4.21 -11.65
CA GLU A 58 22.56 3.42 -10.44
C GLU A 58 22.05 1.98 -10.59
N GLY A 59 21.55 1.62 -11.78
CA GLY A 59 21.00 0.30 -12.09
C GLY A 59 19.69 0.01 -11.36
N LEU A 60 18.93 1.05 -11.00
CA LEU A 60 17.66 0.94 -10.28
C LEU A 60 16.47 0.74 -11.21
N VAL A 61 16.60 1.01 -12.51
CA VAL A 61 15.51 0.77 -13.48
C VAL A 61 15.64 -0.64 -14.05
N ILE A 62 14.60 -1.45 -13.89
CA ILE A 62 14.48 -2.78 -14.51
C ILE A 62 13.50 -2.73 -15.68
N LYS A 63 13.78 -3.51 -16.73
CA LYS A 63 12.86 -3.70 -17.87
C LYS A 63 12.09 -5.00 -17.69
N LEU A 64 10.78 -4.88 -17.61
CA LEU A 64 9.83 -5.98 -17.56
C LEU A 64 9.66 -6.56 -18.96
N GLN A 65 10.10 -7.80 -19.15
CA GLN A 65 9.84 -8.56 -20.37
C GLN A 65 8.45 -9.17 -20.28
N TYR A 66 7.43 -8.41 -20.67
CA TYR A 66 6.06 -8.90 -20.74
C TYR A 66 5.62 -9.09 -22.19
N SER A 67 5.51 -10.35 -22.60
CA SER A 67 4.91 -10.77 -23.87
C SER A 67 3.59 -11.50 -23.57
N PRO A 68 2.41 -10.90 -23.80
CA PRO A 68 1.13 -11.52 -23.47
C PRO A 68 0.95 -12.90 -24.09
N SER A 69 1.41 -13.09 -25.33
CA SER A 69 1.30 -14.35 -26.06
C SER A 69 2.15 -15.48 -25.47
N GLU A 70 3.17 -15.16 -24.67
CA GLU A 70 4.05 -16.14 -24.02
C GLU A 70 3.69 -16.31 -22.54
N PHE A 71 3.37 -15.19 -21.86
CA PHE A 71 3.07 -15.17 -20.44
C PHE A 71 1.77 -15.89 -20.09
N TRP A 72 0.64 -15.58 -20.74
CA TRP A 72 -0.64 -16.19 -20.36
C TRP A 72 -0.69 -17.71 -20.57
N PRO A 73 -0.10 -18.27 -21.65
CA PRO A 73 0.05 -19.71 -21.76
C PRO A 73 0.95 -20.33 -20.70
N SER A 74 2.00 -19.64 -20.24
CA SER A 74 2.98 -20.21 -19.28
C SER A 74 2.42 -20.38 -17.87
N ILE A 75 1.44 -19.56 -17.48
CA ILE A 75 0.77 -19.63 -16.17
C ILE A 75 -0.59 -20.36 -16.22
N ARG A 76 -0.91 -21.03 -17.34
CA ARG A 76 -2.18 -21.76 -17.49
C ARG A 76 -2.32 -22.83 -16.40
N GLY A 77 -3.51 -22.91 -15.80
CA GLY A 77 -3.84 -23.86 -14.74
C GLY A 77 -3.52 -23.35 -13.33
N GLN A 78 -2.67 -22.33 -13.19
CA GLN A 78 -2.41 -21.68 -11.92
C GLN A 78 -3.68 -21.01 -11.38
N ARG A 79 -3.79 -20.99 -10.05
CA ARG A 79 -4.84 -20.32 -9.30
C ARG A 79 -4.32 -19.02 -8.74
N ILE A 80 -4.99 -17.94 -9.11
CA ILE A 80 -4.74 -16.62 -8.56
C ILE A 80 -5.91 -16.27 -7.65
N CYS A 81 -5.62 -15.97 -6.40
CA CYS A 81 -6.59 -15.53 -5.41
C CYS A 81 -6.50 -14.02 -5.23
N PHE A 82 -7.59 -13.32 -5.43
CA PHE A 82 -7.73 -11.88 -5.18
C PHE A 82 -8.47 -11.68 -3.86
N VAL A 83 -7.95 -10.81 -3.00
CA VAL A 83 -8.54 -10.48 -1.70
C VAL A 83 -8.90 -9.00 -1.71
N ASP A 84 -10.15 -8.68 -1.38
CA ASP A 84 -10.64 -7.31 -1.34
C ASP A 84 -11.68 -7.11 -0.23
N GLY A 85 -11.66 -5.92 0.37
CA GLY A 85 -12.48 -5.51 1.50
C GLY A 85 -13.41 -4.35 1.13
N GLY A 86 -14.71 -4.56 1.31
CA GLY A 86 -15.73 -3.52 1.19
C GLY A 86 -16.22 -3.05 2.56
N VAL A 87 -16.47 -1.74 2.67
CA VAL A 87 -17.09 -1.13 3.85
C VAL A 87 -18.40 -0.47 3.45
N ALA A 88 -19.45 -0.73 4.23
CA ALA A 88 -20.70 -0.01 4.20
C ALA A 88 -20.87 0.72 5.54
N ARG A 89 -21.15 2.02 5.48
CA ARG A 89 -21.37 2.85 6.67
C ARG A 89 -22.62 3.67 6.48
N ILE A 90 -23.42 3.79 7.53
CA ILE A 90 -24.54 4.73 7.60
C ILE A 90 -24.28 5.63 8.79
N GLU A 91 -24.24 6.95 8.58
CA GLU A 91 -24.12 7.91 9.67
C GLU A 91 -25.53 8.36 10.08
N LEU A 92 -25.93 8.00 11.30
CA LEU A 92 -27.17 8.43 11.92
C LEU A 92 -26.83 9.32 13.15
N PRO A 93 -27.74 10.22 13.57
CA PRO A 93 -27.47 11.15 14.67
C PRO A 93 -27.08 10.49 16.02
N SER A 94 -27.45 9.23 16.24
CA SER A 94 -27.18 8.48 17.47
C SER A 94 -26.70 7.06 17.21
N ALA A 95 -26.31 6.74 15.97
CA ALA A 95 -25.89 5.41 15.54
C ALA A 95 -24.89 5.54 14.37
N ALA A 96 -23.85 4.73 14.40
CA ALA A 96 -22.86 4.53 13.37
C ALA A 96 -22.75 3.03 13.03
N PRO A 97 -23.81 2.44 12.43
CA PRO A 97 -23.74 1.06 11.97
C PRO A 97 -22.70 0.93 10.85
N MET A 98 -21.91 -0.13 10.96
CA MET A 98 -20.83 -0.48 10.06
C MET A 98 -21.00 -1.92 9.59
N GLY A 99 -20.87 -2.13 8.29
CA GLY A 99 -20.72 -3.44 7.68
C GLY A 99 -19.37 -3.54 6.99
N ILE A 100 -18.56 -4.54 7.35
CA ILE A 100 -17.32 -4.87 6.63
C ILE A 100 -17.50 -6.24 6.01
N ARG A 101 -17.14 -6.36 4.73
CA ARG A 101 -17.13 -7.63 4.02
C ARG A 101 -15.81 -7.79 3.30
N VAL A 102 -15.04 -8.81 3.68
CA VAL A 102 -13.83 -9.22 2.97
C VAL A 102 -14.09 -10.53 2.25
N GLY A 103 -13.82 -10.53 0.96
CA GLY A 103 -14.02 -11.69 0.10
C GLY A 103 -12.74 -12.11 -0.60
N THR A 104 -12.66 -13.39 -0.91
CA THR A 104 -11.70 -13.95 -1.83
C THR A 104 -12.38 -14.29 -3.16
N TYR A 105 -11.71 -13.94 -4.25
CA TYR A 105 -12.11 -14.29 -5.60
C TYR A 105 -10.96 -15.07 -6.23
N GLN A 106 -11.17 -16.34 -6.55
CA GLN A 106 -10.17 -17.20 -7.13
C GLN A 106 -10.43 -17.42 -8.61
N VAL A 107 -9.37 -17.38 -9.42
CA VAL A 107 -9.44 -17.63 -10.86
C VAL A 107 -8.40 -18.67 -11.24
N ARG A 108 -8.84 -19.71 -11.96
CA ARG A 108 -7.95 -20.66 -12.63
C ARG A 108 -7.64 -20.17 -14.04
N VAL A 109 -6.37 -19.85 -14.30
CA VAL A 109 -5.95 -19.22 -15.55
C VAL A 109 -6.13 -20.19 -16.73
N GLY A 110 -6.85 -19.75 -17.77
CA GLY A 110 -7.06 -20.51 -19.00
C GLY A 110 -8.02 -21.70 -18.90
N ASP A 111 -8.71 -21.86 -17.76
CA ASP A 111 -9.92 -22.69 -17.65
C ASP A 111 -11.11 -21.92 -18.26
N ARG A 112 -12.05 -22.65 -18.88
CA ARG A 112 -13.27 -22.11 -19.50
C ARG A 112 -14.54 -22.78 -18.95
N SER A 113 -14.40 -23.67 -17.97
CA SER A 113 -15.53 -24.30 -17.30
C SER A 113 -16.19 -23.33 -16.30
N GLU A 114 -17.36 -23.73 -15.78
CA GLU A 114 -18.04 -22.99 -14.71
C GLU A 114 -17.24 -22.99 -13.40
N LYS A 115 -16.26 -23.88 -13.24
CA LYS A 115 -15.37 -23.94 -12.07
C LYS A 115 -14.12 -23.07 -12.21
N ARG A 116 -14.05 -22.26 -13.27
CA ARG A 116 -12.93 -21.33 -13.50
C ARG A 116 -12.80 -20.33 -12.36
N GLU A 117 -13.94 -19.88 -11.83
CA GLU A 117 -14.02 -18.80 -10.87
C GLU A 117 -14.75 -19.25 -9.61
N GLU A 118 -14.25 -18.83 -8.46
CA GLU A 118 -14.89 -19.06 -7.17
C GLU A 118 -14.87 -17.76 -6.37
N PHE A 119 -16.01 -17.37 -5.82
CA PHE A 119 -16.11 -16.24 -4.91
C PHE A 119 -16.58 -16.71 -3.55
N LYS A 120 -15.88 -16.27 -2.50
CA LYS A 120 -16.19 -16.61 -1.12
C LYS A 120 -16.09 -15.36 -0.25
N VAL A 121 -17.05 -15.21 0.65
CA VAL A 121 -16.94 -14.22 1.75
C VAL A 121 -16.21 -14.89 2.90
N ASP A 122 -15.04 -14.37 3.28
CA ASP A 122 -14.22 -14.94 4.34
C ASP A 122 -14.49 -14.29 5.69
N ILE A 123 -14.69 -12.97 5.72
CA ILE A 123 -14.99 -12.22 6.93
C ILE A 123 -16.14 -11.27 6.65
N ALA A 124 -17.14 -11.30 7.52
CA ALA A 124 -18.25 -10.36 7.53
C ALA A 124 -18.42 -9.85 8.96
N ILE A 125 -18.38 -8.54 9.13
CA ILE A 125 -18.59 -7.85 10.40
C ILE A 125 -19.79 -6.94 10.21
N ALA A 126 -20.73 -6.99 11.15
CA ALA A 126 -21.82 -6.03 11.25
C ALA A 126 -21.81 -5.52 12.69
N ASP A 127 -21.57 -4.24 12.88
CA ASP A 127 -21.40 -3.65 14.21
C ASP A 127 -22.00 -2.25 14.32
N GLU A 128 -22.16 -1.79 15.55
CA GLU A 128 -22.69 -0.46 15.89
C GLU A 128 -21.63 0.32 16.68
N LEU A 129 -20.91 1.22 16.01
CA LEU A 129 -19.66 1.79 16.55
C LEU A 129 -19.84 2.73 17.74
N PHE A 130 -21.08 3.14 18.07
CA PHE A 130 -21.40 3.91 19.26
C PHE A 130 -21.85 3.05 20.46
N ASP A 131 -22.03 1.74 20.28
CA ASP A 131 -22.39 0.84 21.37
C ASP A 131 -21.14 0.32 22.11
N ALA A 132 -21.16 0.38 23.44
CA ALA A 132 -20.10 -0.19 24.27
C ALA A 132 -20.13 -1.74 24.28
N ASN A 133 -21.23 -2.36 23.84
CA ASN A 133 -21.35 -3.81 23.67
C ASN A 133 -21.12 -4.27 22.22
N GLN A 134 -20.32 -3.51 21.47
CA GLN A 134 -19.98 -3.86 20.09
C GLN A 134 -19.25 -5.21 20.00
N SER A 135 -19.45 -5.91 18.89
CA SER A 135 -18.94 -7.28 18.72
C SER A 135 -17.46 -7.33 18.32
N SER A 136 -16.92 -6.23 17.80
CA SER A 136 -15.57 -6.18 17.22
C SER A 136 -14.51 -5.74 18.22
N PHE A 137 -14.81 -4.77 19.10
CA PHE A 137 -13.85 -4.21 20.06
C PHE A 137 -14.41 -4.17 21.48
N ASP A 138 -13.53 -4.23 22.49
CA ASP A 138 -13.91 -4.27 23.91
C ASP A 138 -14.52 -2.96 24.44
N ASP A 139 -14.31 -1.83 23.74
CA ASP A 139 -14.81 -0.51 24.16
C ASP A 139 -15.02 0.39 22.94
N ALA A 140 -15.82 1.45 23.11
CA ALA A 140 -16.03 2.47 22.09
C ALA A 140 -14.79 3.36 21.91
N PHE A 141 -14.73 4.07 20.78
CA PHE A 141 -13.65 5.01 20.48
C PHE A 141 -14.19 6.19 19.69
N ASP A 142 -13.81 7.40 20.08
CA ASP A 142 -14.33 8.65 19.50
C ASP A 142 -14.16 8.70 17.98
N ASP A 143 -13.01 8.21 17.49
CA ASP A 143 -12.71 8.15 16.06
C ASP A 143 -13.19 6.84 15.45
N THR A 144 -14.51 6.79 15.20
CA THR A 144 -15.19 5.67 14.53
C THR A 144 -14.63 5.34 13.14
N GLN A 145 -14.01 6.32 12.47
CA GLN A 145 -13.32 6.08 11.20
C GLN A 145 -12.09 5.21 11.41
N LYS A 146 -11.30 5.45 12.46
CA LYS A 146 -10.16 4.58 12.80
C LYS A 146 -10.59 3.17 13.21
N LEU A 147 -11.70 3.00 13.93
CA LEU A 147 -12.25 1.66 14.22
C LEU A 147 -12.58 0.92 12.92
N THR A 148 -13.25 1.62 12.00
CA THR A 148 -13.61 1.08 10.68
C THR A 148 -12.38 0.68 9.87
N ASP A 149 -11.38 1.57 9.79
CA ASP A 149 -10.15 1.31 9.06
C ASP A 149 -9.36 0.15 9.68
N ALA A 150 -9.24 0.11 11.01
CA ALA A 150 -8.58 -0.98 11.72
C ALA A 150 -9.26 -2.32 11.43
N ALA A 151 -10.58 -2.40 11.58
CA ALA A 151 -11.35 -3.61 11.34
C ALA A 151 -11.27 -4.06 9.86
N ARG A 152 -11.24 -3.12 8.90
CA ARG A 152 -11.05 -3.44 7.48
C ARG A 152 -9.65 -3.99 7.20
N ILE A 153 -8.61 -3.26 7.59
CA ILE A 153 -7.20 -3.62 7.34
C ILE A 153 -6.89 -5.00 7.93
N ILE A 154 -7.30 -5.23 9.18
CA ILE A 154 -7.01 -6.51 9.84
C ILE A 154 -7.77 -7.67 9.20
N SER A 155 -9.01 -7.44 8.75
CA SER A 155 -9.83 -8.46 8.10
C SER A 155 -9.30 -8.83 6.72
N GLU A 156 -8.84 -7.85 5.94
CA GLU A 156 -8.16 -8.06 4.66
C GLU A 156 -6.92 -8.95 4.84
N VAL A 157 -6.10 -8.65 5.85
CA VAL A 157 -4.88 -9.41 6.13
C VAL A 157 -5.20 -10.81 6.68
N ALA A 158 -6.22 -10.93 7.53
CA ALA A 158 -6.69 -12.23 8.01
C ALA A 158 -7.23 -13.11 6.87
N ALA A 159 -7.96 -12.53 5.92
CA ALA A 159 -8.48 -13.26 4.77
C ALA A 159 -7.36 -13.78 3.85
N ILE A 160 -6.34 -12.96 3.55
CA ILE A 160 -5.20 -13.44 2.76
C ILE A 160 -4.38 -14.50 3.51
N VAL A 161 -4.18 -14.36 4.82
CA VAL A 161 -3.52 -15.40 5.66
C VAL A 161 -4.28 -16.73 5.56
N ARG A 162 -5.61 -16.71 5.69
CA ARG A 162 -6.44 -17.92 5.54
C ARG A 162 -6.34 -18.52 4.14
N ALA A 163 -6.28 -17.70 3.10
CA ALA A 163 -6.15 -18.17 1.72
C ALA A 163 -4.82 -18.90 1.50
N VAL A 164 -3.70 -18.30 1.94
CA VAL A 164 -2.35 -18.86 1.74
C VAL A 164 -2.04 -20.06 2.64
N GLU A 165 -2.73 -20.18 3.77
CA GLU A 165 -2.59 -21.32 4.71
C GLU A 165 -3.70 -22.37 4.54
N SER A 166 -4.58 -22.23 3.54
CA SER A 166 -5.62 -23.22 3.27
C SER A 166 -5.03 -24.59 2.87
N GLU A 167 -5.84 -25.65 2.99
CA GLU A 167 -5.42 -27.01 2.60
C GLU A 167 -5.06 -27.10 1.11
N ASP A 168 -5.65 -26.24 0.29
CA ASP A 168 -5.44 -26.19 -1.15
C ASP A 168 -5.11 -24.75 -1.62
N PRO A 169 -3.91 -24.23 -1.25
CA PRO A 169 -3.58 -22.83 -1.37
C PRO A 169 -3.40 -22.39 -2.84
N PRO A 170 -3.65 -21.10 -3.15
CA PRO A 170 -3.44 -20.58 -4.49
C PRO A 170 -1.94 -20.54 -4.84
N ASP A 171 -1.63 -20.43 -6.13
CA ASP A 171 -0.25 -20.25 -6.61
C ASP A 171 0.23 -18.80 -6.38
N LEU A 172 -0.70 -17.84 -6.41
CA LEU A 172 -0.46 -16.43 -6.12
C LEU A 172 -1.65 -15.83 -5.37
N ALA A 173 -1.37 -15.07 -4.32
CA ALA A 173 -2.37 -14.28 -3.61
C ALA A 173 -2.14 -12.78 -3.88
N VAL A 174 -3.20 -12.06 -4.24
CA VAL A 174 -3.20 -10.65 -4.59
C VAL A 174 -4.14 -9.93 -3.65
N LEU A 175 -3.62 -9.04 -2.81
CA LEU A 175 -4.42 -8.15 -1.98
C LEU A 175 -4.63 -6.83 -2.72
N HIS A 176 -5.88 -6.36 -2.77
CA HIS A 176 -6.17 -5.00 -3.22
C HIS A 176 -5.76 -4.00 -2.13
N GLY A 177 -4.68 -3.25 -2.37
CA GLY A 177 -4.07 -2.34 -1.40
C GLY A 177 -2.69 -2.80 -0.92
N PRO A 178 -2.07 -2.05 0.00
CA PRO A 178 -0.77 -2.40 0.57
C PRO A 178 -0.85 -3.64 1.48
N LEU A 179 0.13 -4.54 1.39
CA LEU A 179 0.25 -5.66 2.35
C LEU A 179 0.49 -5.18 3.79
N VAL A 180 1.25 -4.10 3.95
CA VAL A 180 1.60 -3.53 5.25
C VAL A 180 1.15 -2.08 5.30
N ASN A 181 0.20 -1.80 6.20
CA ASN A 181 -0.27 -0.46 6.55
C ASN A 181 0.45 0.08 7.81
N PRO A 182 0.51 1.40 8.00
CA PRO A 182 0.95 1.97 9.27
C PRO A 182 0.05 1.52 10.42
N ALA A 183 0.63 0.92 11.46
CA ALA A 183 -0.08 0.40 12.62
C ALA A 183 -0.10 1.39 13.79
N ALA A 184 0.87 2.32 13.85
CA ALA A 184 1.00 3.31 14.92
C ALA A 184 -0.30 4.10 15.24
N PRO A 185 -1.13 4.52 14.26
CA PRO A 185 -2.38 5.23 14.54
C PRO A 185 -3.42 4.44 15.36
N TYR A 186 -3.30 3.10 15.40
CA TYR A 186 -4.22 2.18 16.08
C TYR A 186 -3.60 1.57 17.35
N GLY A 187 -2.48 2.12 17.82
CA GLY A 187 -1.80 1.69 19.04
C GLY A 187 -1.84 2.75 20.15
N THR A 188 -2.67 3.78 20.03
CA THR A 188 -2.79 4.82 21.06
C THR A 188 -3.33 4.22 22.36
N PRO A 189 -3.00 4.78 23.54
CA PRO A 189 -3.43 4.22 24.83
C PRO A 189 -4.94 3.98 24.96
N GLU A 190 -5.73 4.80 24.29
CA GLU A 190 -7.20 4.79 24.31
C GLU A 190 -7.80 3.92 23.20
N PHE A 191 -7.00 3.38 22.28
CA PHE A 191 -7.52 2.54 21.20
C PHE A 191 -7.93 1.18 21.79
N PRO A 192 -9.18 0.71 21.56
CA PRO A 192 -9.68 -0.49 22.20
C PRO A 192 -9.05 -1.75 21.60
N SER A 193 -8.98 -2.81 22.41
CA SER A 193 -8.58 -4.13 21.93
C SER A 193 -9.73 -4.79 21.19
N PHE A 194 -9.45 -5.79 20.36
CA PHE A 194 -10.50 -6.65 19.81
C PHE A 194 -11.15 -7.49 20.92
N THR A 195 -12.43 -7.83 20.75
CA THR A 195 -13.12 -8.83 21.58
C THR A 195 -12.49 -10.21 21.42
N ASP A 196 -12.79 -11.13 22.34
CA ASP A 196 -12.36 -12.53 22.19
C ASP A 196 -12.91 -13.16 20.92
N GLU A 197 -14.20 -12.97 20.62
CA GLU A 197 -14.83 -13.54 19.43
C GLU A 197 -14.21 -12.99 18.14
N MET A 198 -13.95 -11.69 18.09
CA MET A 198 -13.33 -11.07 16.92
C MET A 198 -11.89 -11.52 16.74
N CYS A 199 -11.13 -11.65 17.84
CA CYS A 199 -9.76 -12.14 17.78
C CYS A 199 -9.70 -13.61 17.30
N ASP A 200 -10.60 -14.46 17.78
CA ASP A 200 -10.73 -15.86 17.33
C ASP A 200 -11.13 -15.93 15.86
N ALA A 201 -12.05 -15.07 15.42
CA ALA A 201 -12.40 -14.95 14.02
C ALA A 201 -11.15 -14.59 13.21
N LEU A 202 -10.44 -13.51 13.53
CA LEU A 202 -9.28 -13.07 12.76
C LEU A 202 -8.15 -14.11 12.69
N CYS A 203 -7.81 -14.73 13.82
CA CYS A 203 -6.62 -15.58 13.91
C CYS A 203 -6.89 -17.04 13.53
N GLY A 204 -8.16 -17.47 13.55
CA GLY A 204 -8.59 -18.80 13.15
C GLY A 204 -8.00 -19.90 14.02
N LYS A 205 -7.70 -21.06 13.43
CA LYS A 205 -7.22 -22.27 14.14
C LYS A 205 -5.90 -22.10 14.88
N SER A 206 -5.05 -21.17 14.43
CA SER A 206 -3.77 -20.88 15.08
C SER A 206 -3.94 -20.12 16.39
N GLY A 207 -5.13 -19.52 16.59
CA GLY A 207 -5.48 -18.73 17.76
C GLY A 207 -4.73 -17.41 17.83
N CYS A 208 -5.26 -16.50 18.63
CA CYS A 208 -4.52 -15.39 19.16
C CYS A 208 -4.46 -15.51 20.68
N SER A 209 -3.50 -14.83 21.30
CA SER A 209 -3.45 -14.83 22.75
C SER A 209 -4.63 -14.06 23.35
N ARG A 210 -5.03 -14.48 24.55
CA ARG A 210 -6.23 -14.01 25.25
C ARG A 210 -6.01 -12.78 26.11
N SER A 211 -4.78 -12.30 26.25
CA SER A 211 -4.52 -11.08 27.02
C SER A 211 -5.02 -9.85 26.24
N ALA A 212 -5.61 -8.87 26.93
CA ALA A 212 -6.08 -7.65 26.27
C ALA A 212 -4.96 -6.94 25.49
N ALA A 213 -3.71 -6.98 25.99
CA ALA A 213 -2.57 -6.43 25.28
C ALA A 213 -2.26 -7.19 23.97
N GLU A 214 -2.49 -8.49 23.90
CA GLU A 214 -2.24 -9.26 22.68
C GLU A 214 -3.41 -9.25 21.70
N ARG A 215 -4.62 -8.88 22.15
CA ARG A 215 -5.78 -8.59 21.29
C ARG A 215 -5.78 -7.16 20.72
N GLN A 216 -4.80 -6.34 21.07
CA GLN A 216 -4.64 -5.00 20.49
C GLN A 216 -4.29 -5.08 19.01
N PHE A 217 -4.73 -4.08 18.23
CA PHE A 217 -4.52 -4.03 16.78
C PHE A 217 -3.05 -4.25 16.41
N VAL A 218 -2.12 -3.57 17.10
CA VAL A 218 -0.68 -3.68 16.84
C VAL A 218 -0.24 -5.15 16.96
N ALA A 219 -0.57 -5.82 18.06
CA ALA A 219 -0.15 -7.19 18.31
C ALA A 219 -0.77 -8.19 17.32
N VAL A 220 -2.09 -8.14 17.13
CA VAL A 220 -2.80 -9.05 16.21
C VAL A 220 -2.33 -8.83 14.77
N TYR A 221 -2.16 -7.57 14.36
CA TYR A 221 -1.73 -7.26 13.01
C TYR A 221 -0.33 -7.77 12.72
N LYS A 222 0.62 -7.57 13.65
CA LYS A 222 1.97 -8.11 13.53
C LYS A 222 1.94 -9.64 13.42
N HIS A 223 1.17 -10.31 14.27
CA HIS A 223 1.05 -11.77 14.25
C HIS A 223 0.58 -12.29 12.87
N LEU A 224 -0.45 -11.65 12.28
CA LEU A 224 -0.94 -12.03 10.95
C LEU A 224 0.08 -11.73 9.84
N LEU A 225 0.78 -10.59 9.92
CA LEU A 225 1.82 -10.26 8.94
C LEU A 225 3.01 -11.23 9.00
N GLU A 226 3.40 -11.69 10.18
CA GLU A 226 4.47 -12.68 10.35
C GLU A 226 4.08 -14.03 9.76
N ARG A 227 2.83 -14.44 9.93
CA ARG A 227 2.27 -15.64 9.27
C ARG A 227 2.28 -15.51 7.76
N LEU A 228 1.81 -14.36 7.24
CA LEU A 228 1.83 -14.09 5.81
C LEU A 228 3.26 -14.09 5.24
N ALA A 229 4.22 -13.51 5.96
CA ALA A 229 5.63 -13.49 5.57
C ALA A 229 6.29 -14.88 5.62
N GLY A 230 5.82 -15.76 6.50
CA GLY A 230 6.27 -17.16 6.60
C GLY A 230 5.57 -18.12 5.65
N ALA A 231 4.54 -17.68 4.91
CA ALA A 231 3.78 -18.53 4.01
C ALA A 231 4.60 -18.96 2.79
N ARG A 232 4.31 -20.15 2.25
CA ARG A 232 4.96 -20.66 1.03
C ARG A 232 4.44 -20.01 -0.25
N VAL A 233 3.21 -19.49 -0.20
CA VAL A 233 2.56 -18.81 -1.32
C VAL A 233 3.07 -17.38 -1.39
N SER A 234 3.38 -16.91 -2.60
CA SER A 234 3.68 -15.49 -2.80
C SER A 234 2.42 -14.66 -2.65
N ALA A 235 2.47 -13.68 -1.75
CA ALA A 235 1.43 -12.67 -1.57
C ALA A 235 1.94 -11.31 -2.08
N VAL A 236 1.13 -10.61 -2.85
CA VAL A 236 1.44 -9.28 -3.38
C VAL A 236 0.30 -8.30 -3.06
N GLY A 237 0.65 -7.09 -2.68
CA GLY A 237 -0.31 -6.00 -2.50
C GLY A 237 -0.28 -5.09 -3.73
N VAL A 238 -1.44 -4.81 -4.31
CA VAL A 238 -1.58 -3.99 -5.52
C VAL A 238 -2.23 -2.66 -5.16
N ILE A 239 -1.49 -1.57 -5.34
CA ILE A 239 -1.97 -0.22 -5.05
C ILE A 239 -2.26 0.48 -6.38
N GLU A 240 -3.54 0.62 -6.73
CA GLU A 240 -3.93 1.28 -7.99
C GLU A 240 -3.74 2.81 -7.94
N ARG A 241 -3.95 3.40 -6.75
CA ARG A 241 -3.80 4.84 -6.52
C ARG A 241 -2.97 5.05 -5.26
N ASN A 242 -1.78 5.60 -5.43
CA ASN A 242 -1.00 6.04 -4.28
C ASN A 242 -1.56 7.38 -3.77
N LEU A 243 -2.39 7.29 -2.73
CA LEU A 243 -2.93 8.47 -2.04
C LEU A 243 -1.93 9.08 -1.04
N SER A 244 -0.76 8.47 -0.86
CA SER A 244 0.29 9.07 -0.04
C SER A 244 0.78 10.35 -0.68
N SER A 245 0.88 11.41 0.12
CA SER A 245 1.58 12.64 -0.27
C SER A 245 3.10 12.48 -0.24
N ARG A 246 3.63 11.34 0.20
CA ARG A 246 5.07 11.11 0.40
C ARG A 246 5.66 10.26 -0.72
N ALA A 247 6.87 10.61 -1.12
CA ALA A 247 7.70 9.80 -2.03
C ALA A 247 8.52 8.77 -1.23
N THR A 248 7.84 7.78 -0.67
CA THR A 248 8.44 6.81 0.27
C THR A 248 9.39 5.86 -0.45
N LEU A 249 9.00 5.36 -1.62
CA LEU A 249 9.82 4.46 -2.43
C LEU A 249 11.08 5.18 -2.94
N ILE A 250 10.91 6.39 -3.47
CA ILE A 250 12.03 7.21 -3.94
C ILE A 250 12.99 7.52 -2.77
N ASN A 251 12.47 7.98 -1.62
CA ASN A 251 13.30 8.24 -0.45
C ASN A 251 14.07 6.99 0.02
N GLN A 252 13.44 5.81 -0.03
CA GLN A 252 14.10 4.56 0.34
C GLN A 252 15.25 4.22 -0.62
N HIS A 253 15.07 4.40 -1.93
CA HIS A 253 16.13 4.23 -2.91
C HIS A 253 17.29 5.21 -2.65
N LEU A 254 17.00 6.50 -2.51
CA LEU A 254 18.03 7.51 -2.25
C LEU A 254 18.78 7.24 -0.93
N SER A 255 18.07 6.83 0.12
CA SER A 255 18.68 6.45 1.40
C SER A 255 19.66 5.30 1.23
N ARG A 256 19.28 4.26 0.47
CA ARG A 256 20.17 3.13 0.18
C ARG A 256 21.42 3.56 -0.60
N LEU A 257 21.28 4.49 -1.56
CA LEU A 257 22.43 5.02 -2.29
C LEU A 257 23.39 5.80 -1.38
N VAL A 258 22.85 6.58 -0.43
CA VAL A 258 23.65 7.27 0.60
C VAL A 258 24.37 6.28 1.50
N GLU A 259 23.68 5.25 1.99
CA GLU A 259 24.28 4.18 2.81
C GLU A 259 25.40 3.44 2.06
N GLN A 260 25.24 3.26 0.76
CA GLN A 260 26.23 2.64 -0.13
C GLN A 260 27.34 3.61 -0.57
N ARG A 261 27.30 4.88 -0.14
CA ARG A 261 28.24 5.95 -0.55
C ARG A 261 28.28 6.20 -2.06
N ARG A 262 27.15 5.98 -2.73
CA ARG A 262 26.96 6.25 -4.17
C ARG A 262 26.24 7.57 -4.44
N LEU A 263 25.66 8.17 -3.39
CA LEU A 263 25.01 9.48 -3.42
C LEU A 263 25.36 10.22 -2.12
N ASP A 264 25.61 11.53 -2.21
CA ASP A 264 25.86 12.34 -1.02
C ASP A 264 24.54 12.67 -0.29
N LEU A 265 24.61 12.82 1.04
CA LEU A 265 23.43 13.19 1.84
C LEU A 265 22.81 14.52 1.36
N ALA A 266 23.65 15.51 1.04
CA ALA A 266 23.19 16.80 0.52
C ALA A 266 22.45 16.67 -0.82
N GLN A 267 22.87 15.74 -1.69
CA GLN A 267 22.18 15.48 -2.95
C GLN A 267 20.81 14.83 -2.71
N LYS A 268 20.74 13.85 -1.78
CA LYS A 268 19.45 13.27 -1.36
C LYS A 268 18.51 14.34 -0.81
N GLU A 269 18.99 15.19 0.09
CA GLU A 269 18.19 16.26 0.72
C GLU A 269 17.67 17.26 -0.33
N GLU A 270 18.50 17.63 -1.31
CA GLU A 270 18.09 18.50 -2.41
C GLU A 270 16.99 17.86 -3.28
N VAL A 271 17.11 16.57 -3.60
CA VAL A 271 16.07 15.84 -4.35
C VAL A 271 14.77 15.81 -3.54
N MET A 272 14.83 15.45 -2.25
CA MET A 272 13.64 15.37 -1.39
C MET A 272 12.99 16.75 -1.18
N ARG A 273 13.78 17.82 -1.04
CA ARG A 273 13.28 19.20 -0.93
C ARG A 273 12.45 19.57 -2.16
N ARG A 274 12.93 19.27 -3.37
CA ARG A 274 12.17 19.54 -4.61
C ARG A 274 10.87 18.74 -4.68
N ILE A 275 10.90 17.48 -4.27
CA ILE A 275 9.70 16.64 -4.20
C ILE A 275 8.65 17.30 -3.28
N GLU A 276 9.07 17.80 -2.11
CA GLU A 276 8.20 18.47 -1.15
C GLU A 276 7.66 19.82 -1.68
N GLU A 277 8.52 20.63 -2.31
CA GLU A 277 8.16 21.93 -2.89
C GLU A 277 7.04 21.80 -3.92
N TYR A 278 7.15 20.80 -4.79
CA TYR A 278 6.14 20.53 -5.81
C TYR A 278 5.03 19.58 -5.33
N ARG A 279 5.01 19.16 -4.05
CA ARG A 279 4.06 18.17 -3.52
C ARG A 279 3.92 16.94 -4.42
N LEU A 280 5.06 16.41 -4.86
CA LEU A 280 5.13 15.23 -5.70
C LEU A 280 5.18 13.98 -4.82
N ASN A 281 4.52 12.90 -5.27
CA ASN A 281 4.59 11.60 -4.62
C ASN A 281 5.20 10.56 -5.58
N ASP A 282 5.39 9.33 -5.08
CA ASP A 282 5.99 8.25 -5.88
C ASP A 282 5.21 8.02 -7.20
N ALA A 283 3.87 7.99 -7.15
CA ALA A 283 3.08 7.73 -8.35
C ALA A 283 3.21 8.84 -9.40
N ALA A 284 3.14 10.11 -8.97
CA ALA A 284 3.28 11.25 -9.85
C ALA A 284 4.64 11.26 -10.56
N LEU A 285 5.73 11.07 -9.80
CA LEU A 285 7.08 11.09 -10.34
C LEU A 285 7.39 9.87 -11.19
N LEU A 286 7.12 8.67 -10.70
CA LEU A 286 7.47 7.44 -11.42
C LEU A 286 6.67 7.31 -12.72
N SER A 287 5.46 7.86 -12.79
CA SER A 287 4.66 7.88 -14.02
C SER A 287 5.26 8.73 -15.15
N VAL A 288 6.20 9.64 -14.85
CA VAL A 288 6.94 10.42 -15.84
C VAL A 288 8.40 9.98 -15.98
N VAL A 289 9.00 9.45 -14.90
CA VAL A 289 10.39 8.99 -14.86
C VAL A 289 10.56 7.62 -15.53
N LEU A 290 9.63 6.68 -15.34
CA LEU A 290 9.71 5.31 -15.87
C LEU A 290 8.95 5.19 -17.20
N GLU A 291 9.55 4.51 -18.18
CA GLU A 291 8.89 4.19 -19.45
C GLU A 291 7.93 3.00 -19.33
N GLN A 292 7.11 2.78 -20.36
CA GLN A 292 6.26 1.60 -20.41
C GLN A 292 7.12 0.32 -20.38
N GLY A 293 6.76 -0.59 -19.48
CA GLY A 293 7.53 -1.82 -19.26
C GLY A 293 8.78 -1.60 -18.41
N GLU A 294 8.96 -0.45 -17.75
CA GLU A 294 9.98 -0.25 -16.73
C GLU A 294 9.37 -0.26 -15.32
N ALA A 295 10.16 -0.72 -14.36
CA ALA A 295 9.87 -0.65 -12.93
C ALA A 295 11.15 -0.30 -12.18
N LEU A 296 11.05 0.05 -10.89
CA LEU A 296 12.24 0.16 -10.05
C LEU A 296 12.68 -1.20 -9.52
N THR A 297 13.95 -1.34 -9.16
CA THR A 297 14.42 -2.53 -8.44
C THR A 297 13.65 -2.64 -7.12
N PRO A 298 13.14 -3.82 -6.74
CA PRO A 298 12.37 -3.93 -5.53
C PRO A 298 13.21 -3.61 -4.27
N VAL A 299 12.60 -2.91 -3.31
CA VAL A 299 13.25 -2.57 -2.02
C VAL A 299 12.30 -2.80 -0.85
N ALA A 300 12.82 -3.28 0.27
CA ALA A 300 12.06 -3.41 1.50
C ALA A 300 11.73 -2.04 2.09
N ILE A 301 10.44 -1.75 2.31
CA ILE A 301 9.98 -0.50 2.90
C ILE A 301 9.50 -0.75 4.34
N ASP A 302 10.02 0.02 5.28
CA ASP A 302 9.45 0.13 6.62
C ASP A 302 8.25 1.09 6.59
N ARG A 303 7.05 0.51 6.54
CA ARG A 303 5.78 1.24 6.52
C ARG A 303 5.37 1.81 7.88
N GLN A 304 6.10 1.49 8.95
CA GLN A 304 5.81 2.02 10.27
C GLN A 304 6.42 3.40 10.49
N GLN A 305 7.46 3.79 9.74
CA GLN A 305 8.08 5.12 9.86
C GLN A 305 7.09 6.29 9.69
N PRO A 306 7.30 7.43 10.38
CA PRO A 306 8.48 7.79 11.18
C PRO A 306 8.34 7.40 12.67
N LYS A 307 9.45 7.04 13.33
CA LYS A 307 9.48 6.53 14.71
C LYS A 307 8.93 7.51 15.75
N GLU A 308 9.06 8.81 15.53
CA GLU A 308 8.61 9.85 16.46
C GLU A 308 7.08 9.89 16.61
N LYS A 309 6.35 9.17 15.75
CA LYS A 309 4.89 9.03 15.81
C LYS A 309 4.46 7.71 16.47
N TRP A 310 5.39 6.89 16.94
CA TRP A 310 5.07 5.60 17.54
C TRP A 310 4.58 5.79 18.98
N PRO A 311 3.52 5.09 19.41
CA PRO A 311 3.18 5.05 20.82
C PRO A 311 4.25 4.30 21.60
N ASN A 312 4.76 4.89 22.70
CA ASN A 312 5.87 4.34 23.50
C ASN A 312 5.72 2.86 23.86
N LYS A 313 4.49 2.43 24.19
CA LYS A 313 4.17 1.03 24.54
C LYS A 313 4.54 0.03 23.44
N TRP A 314 4.52 0.45 22.18
CA TRP A 314 4.61 -0.42 21.01
C TRP A 314 5.91 -0.25 20.22
N GLU A 315 6.86 0.57 20.66
CA GLU A 315 8.07 0.90 19.90
C GLU A 315 8.86 -0.34 19.46
N ASP A 316 9.14 -1.25 20.40
CA ASP A 316 9.89 -2.50 20.13
C ASP A 316 9.12 -3.41 19.16
N MET A 317 7.80 -3.43 19.27
CA MET A 317 6.95 -4.25 18.41
C MET A 317 6.90 -3.67 17.00
N LEU A 318 6.63 -2.38 16.85
CA LEU A 318 6.59 -1.67 15.56
C LEU A 318 7.93 -1.74 14.82
N ALA A 319 9.05 -1.72 15.54
CA ALA A 319 10.40 -1.86 14.96
C ALA A 319 10.64 -3.20 14.24
N THR A 320 9.89 -4.25 14.61
CA THR A 320 10.08 -5.62 14.14
C THR A 320 8.99 -6.09 13.18
N TYR A 321 8.13 -5.19 12.70
CA TYR A 321 7.13 -5.53 11.68
C TYR A 321 7.79 -6.05 10.39
N PRO A 322 7.18 -7.05 9.73
CA PRO A 322 7.61 -7.45 8.40
C PRO A 322 7.64 -6.27 7.42
N ARG A 323 8.70 -6.21 6.61
CA ARG A 323 8.88 -5.16 5.60
C ARG A 323 8.51 -5.71 4.23
N ALA A 324 7.45 -5.18 3.63
CA ALA A 324 7.06 -5.56 2.29
C ALA A 324 8.08 -5.04 1.27
N VAL A 325 8.49 -5.92 0.35
CA VAL A 325 9.29 -5.51 -0.80
C VAL A 325 8.38 -4.79 -1.79
N THR A 326 8.73 -3.56 -2.14
CA THR A 326 7.93 -2.66 -2.99
C THR A 326 8.73 -2.30 -4.25
N THR A 327 8.05 -2.19 -5.39
CA THR A 327 8.60 -1.78 -6.68
C THR A 327 7.77 -0.66 -7.30
#